data_AF-A0A2V9WTN5-F1
#
_entry.id   AF-A0A2V9WTN5-F1
#
_cell.length_a   1.000
_cell.length_b   1.000
_cell.length_c   1.000
_cell.angle_alpha   90.00
_cell.angle_beta   90.00
_cell.angle_gamma   90.00
#
_symmetry.space_group_name_H-M   'P 1'
#
loop_
_entity.id
_entity.type
_entity.pdbx_description
1 polymer ?
#
loop_
_entity_poly.entity_id
_entity_poly.type
_entity_poly.pdbx_seq_one_letter_code
_entity_poly.pdbx_strand_id
1 'polypeptide(L)'
;MSTEAKCPFTGASPTHTNRDWWPNQLNLQVLHQHSTLSDPMGEEFDYAKEFKSLDLNAVIKDLHAVMTGSQDWWPADFGHYGPLFIRMAWHSAGTYRIGDGRGGAGAGQQRFAPLNSWPDNVNLDKARRL
;
A
#
# COMPACT_ATOMS: atom_id res chain seq x y z
N MET A 1 3.34 -27.24 19.70
CA MET A 1 2.72 -25.98 20.14
C MET A 1 2.57 -25.09 18.92
N SER A 2 1.35 -24.76 18.50
CA SER A 2 1.11 -23.90 17.34
C SER A 2 1.57 -22.47 17.65
N THR A 3 2.66 -22.02 17.03
CA THR A 3 3.27 -20.68 17.13
C THR A 3 2.54 -19.64 16.28
N GLU A 4 1.23 -19.80 16.07
CA GLU A 4 0.45 -18.85 15.27
C GLU A 4 0.06 -17.64 16.10
N ALA A 5 0.26 -16.44 15.53
CA ALA A 5 -0.11 -15.18 16.16
C ALA A 5 -1.64 -15.09 16.29
N LYS A 6 -2.16 -15.44 17.47
CA LYS A 6 -3.56 -15.21 17.85
C LYS A 6 -3.66 -13.87 18.58
N CYS A 7 -4.73 -13.12 18.31
CA CYS A 7 -5.02 -11.92 19.08
C CYS A 7 -5.23 -12.29 20.56
N PRO A 8 -4.50 -11.69 21.52
CA PRO A 8 -4.62 -12.02 22.93
C PRO A 8 -5.92 -11.52 23.57
N PHE A 9 -6.67 -10.66 22.87
CA PHE A 9 -7.97 -10.15 23.30
C PHE A 9 -9.08 -10.65 22.37
N THR A 10 -10.12 -11.25 22.94
CA THR A 10 -11.34 -11.67 22.24
C THR A 10 -12.37 -10.54 22.28
N GLY A 11 -12.12 -9.43 21.58
CA GLY A 11 -13.17 -8.42 21.35
C GLY A 11 -14.28 -9.03 20.48
N ALA A 12 -15.55 -8.88 20.88
CA ALA A 12 -16.75 -9.46 20.26
C ALA A 12 -16.54 -10.90 19.71
N SER A 13 -16.76 -11.91 20.56
CA SER A 13 -16.70 -13.36 20.28
C SER A 13 -16.09 -13.73 18.92
N PRO A 14 -14.81 -14.16 18.84
CA PRO A 14 -14.23 -14.60 17.58
C PRO A 14 -15.04 -15.79 17.11
N THR A 15 -15.96 -15.52 16.19
CA THR A 15 -16.86 -16.53 15.68
C THR A 15 -16.01 -17.33 14.71
N HIS A 16 -15.78 -18.60 15.02
CA HIS A 16 -15.06 -19.50 14.14
C HIS A 16 -15.65 -19.39 12.73
N THR A 17 -14.79 -19.12 11.75
CA THR A 17 -15.16 -19.03 10.35
C THR A 17 -15.08 -20.42 9.72
N ASN A 18 -15.67 -20.59 8.53
CA ASN A 18 -15.54 -21.85 7.78
C ASN A 18 -14.08 -22.26 7.55
N ARG A 19 -13.14 -21.31 7.44
CA ARG A 19 -11.71 -21.60 7.27
C ARG A 19 -11.07 -22.22 8.51
N ASP A 20 -11.58 -21.91 9.70
CA ASP A 20 -11.09 -22.49 10.95
C ASP A 20 -11.50 -23.96 11.08
N TRP A 21 -12.69 -24.32 10.58
CA TRP A 21 -13.22 -25.69 10.59
C TRP A 21 -12.74 -26.53 9.42
N TRP A 22 -12.65 -25.94 8.22
CA TRP A 22 -12.25 -26.60 6.98
C TRP A 22 -11.08 -25.87 6.31
N PRO A 23 -9.86 -25.92 6.88
CA PRO A 23 -8.73 -25.13 6.40
C PRO A 23 -8.28 -25.47 4.97
N ASN A 24 -8.59 -26.68 4.49
CA ASN A 24 -8.24 -27.14 3.14
C ASN A 24 -9.39 -26.98 2.13
N GLN A 25 -10.51 -26.36 2.52
CA GLN A 25 -11.60 -26.08 1.58
C GLN A 25 -11.15 -25.05 0.54
N LEU A 26 -11.63 -25.21 -0.71
CA LEU A 26 -11.37 -24.26 -1.79
C LEU A 26 -11.82 -22.83 -1.40
N ASN A 27 -10.88 -21.88 -1.47
CA ASN A 27 -11.16 -20.48 -1.16
C ASN A 27 -11.54 -19.69 -2.42
N LEU A 28 -12.80 -19.27 -2.51
CA LEU A 28 -13.32 -18.45 -3.62
C LEU A 28 -13.14 -16.94 -3.40
N GLN A 29 -12.57 -16.51 -2.26
CA GLN A 29 -12.46 -15.09 -1.90
C GLN A 29 -11.68 -14.25 -2.91
N VAL A 30 -10.69 -14.86 -3.57
CA VAL A 30 -9.86 -14.19 -4.57
C VAL A 30 -10.66 -13.72 -5.80
N LEU A 31 -11.80 -14.36 -6.10
CA LEU A 31 -12.59 -14.07 -7.30
C LEU A 31 -13.48 -12.83 -7.17
N HIS A 32 -13.61 -12.27 -5.96
CA HIS A 32 -14.43 -11.09 -5.70
C HIS A 32 -13.65 -10.01 -4.93
N GLN A 33 -12.32 -10.04 -5.01
CA GLN A 33 -11.48 -8.92 -4.61
C GLN A 33 -11.70 -7.74 -5.56
N HIS A 34 -11.53 -6.51 -5.06
CA HIS A 34 -11.67 -5.27 -5.85
C HIS A 34 -13.04 -5.08 -6.52
N SER A 35 -14.11 -5.44 -5.82
CA SER A 35 -15.48 -5.15 -6.25
C SER A 35 -15.75 -3.64 -6.30
N THR A 36 -16.58 -3.21 -7.26
CA THR A 36 -17.07 -1.82 -7.38
C THR A 36 -17.77 -1.32 -6.12
N LEU A 37 -18.36 -2.22 -5.32
CA LEU A 37 -18.99 -1.89 -4.03
C LEU A 37 -18.01 -1.29 -3.01
N SER A 38 -16.72 -1.55 -3.17
CA SER A 38 -15.66 -1.04 -2.29
C SER A 38 -14.90 0.15 -2.87
N ASP A 39 -15.20 0.54 -4.11
CA ASP A 39 -14.53 1.63 -4.80
C ASP A 39 -15.24 2.96 -4.52
N PRO A 40 -14.57 3.95 -3.88
CA PRO A 40 -15.17 5.25 -3.61
C PRO A 40 -15.26 6.16 -4.83
N MET A 41 -14.62 5.82 -5.96
CA MET A 41 -14.52 6.73 -7.13
C MET A 41 -15.79 6.76 -7.99
N GLY A 42 -16.66 5.75 -7.87
CA GLY A 42 -17.90 5.64 -8.64
C GLY A 42 -17.72 5.02 -10.04
N GLU A 43 -18.81 4.53 -10.61
CA GLU A 43 -18.79 3.74 -11.87
C GLU A 43 -18.40 4.56 -13.11
N GLU A 44 -18.59 5.88 -13.08
CA GLU A 44 -18.31 6.76 -14.22
C GLU A 44 -16.86 7.27 -14.26
N PHE A 45 -16.04 6.94 -13.25
CA PHE A 45 -14.68 7.49 -13.13
C PHE A 45 -13.70 6.83 -14.12
N ASP A 46 -13.05 7.66 -14.94
CA ASP A 46 -11.99 7.24 -15.89
C ASP A 46 -10.64 7.85 -15.50
N TYR A 47 -9.81 7.06 -14.82
CA TYR A 47 -8.48 7.49 -14.39
C TYR A 47 -7.58 7.93 -15.56
N ALA A 48 -7.67 7.28 -16.72
CA ALA A 48 -6.82 7.59 -17.86
C ALA A 48 -7.20 8.93 -18.49
N LYS A 49 -8.48 9.28 -18.49
CA LYS A 49 -8.97 10.60 -18.91
C LYS A 49 -8.52 11.68 -17.94
N GLU A 50 -8.75 11.50 -16.64
CA GLU A 50 -8.40 12.48 -15.61
C GLU A 50 -6.88 12.72 -15.54
N PHE A 51 -6.07 11.66 -15.65
CA PHE A 51 -4.61 11.78 -15.66
C PHE A 51 -4.10 12.56 -16.88
N LYS A 52 -4.73 12.44 -18.04
CA LYS A 52 -4.32 13.20 -19.24
C LYS A 52 -4.62 14.70 -19.13
N SER A 53 -5.61 15.10 -18.33
CA SER A 53 -5.91 16.51 -18.06
C SER A 53 -5.06 17.12 -16.94
N LEU A 54 -4.29 16.31 -16.21
CA LEU A 54 -3.47 16.76 -15.09
C LEU A 54 -2.30 17.63 -15.57
N ASP A 55 -2.06 18.77 -14.91
CA ASP A 55 -0.84 19.54 -15.10
C ASP A 55 0.35 18.83 -14.43
N LEU A 56 1.01 17.98 -15.21
CA LEU A 56 2.15 17.20 -14.72
C LEU A 56 3.35 18.08 -14.33
N ASN A 57 3.51 19.26 -14.96
CA ASN A 57 4.61 20.16 -14.62
C ASN A 57 4.37 20.81 -13.26
N ALA A 58 3.13 21.18 -12.94
CA ALA A 58 2.76 21.65 -11.61
C ALA A 58 3.03 20.57 -10.55
N VAL A 59 2.61 19.32 -10.80
CA VAL A 59 2.87 18.20 -9.88
C VAL A 59 4.36 17.98 -9.64
N ILE A 60 5.18 17.97 -10.70
CA ILE A 60 6.64 17.79 -10.56
C ILE A 60 7.26 18.96 -9.77
N LYS A 61 6.81 20.19 -10.02
CA LYS A 61 7.26 21.37 -9.29
C LYS A 61 6.92 21.27 -7.80
N ASP A 62 5.71 20.84 -7.48
CA ASP A 62 5.26 20.67 -6.09
C ASP A 62 6.03 19.54 -5.40
N LEU A 63 6.31 18.43 -6.10
CA LEU A 63 7.17 17.36 -5.59
C LEU A 63 8.59 17.85 -5.28
N HIS A 64 9.15 18.73 -6.12
CA HIS A 64 10.45 19.35 -5.83
C HIS A 64 10.42 20.24 -4.59
N ALA A 65 9.33 20.99 -4.39
CA ALA A 65 9.17 21.81 -3.20
C ALA A 65 9.07 20.95 -1.93
N VAL A 66 8.27 19.88 -1.96
CA VAL A 66 8.13 18.92 -0.85
C VAL A 66 9.47 18.29 -0.49
N MET A 67 10.31 17.95 -1.47
CA MET A 67 11.60 17.31 -1.20
C MET A 67 12.52 18.14 -0.29
N THR A 68 12.44 19.47 -0.30
CA THR A 68 13.22 20.35 0.58
C THR A 68 12.41 20.96 1.73
N GLY A 69 11.09 20.76 1.74
CA GLY A 69 10.16 21.28 2.75
C GLY A 69 10.11 20.43 4.01
N SER A 70 11.21 20.38 4.78
CA SER A 70 11.35 19.55 5.99
C SER A 70 10.21 19.80 6.99
N GLN A 71 9.66 18.70 7.53
CA GLN A 71 8.60 18.68 8.52
C GLN A 71 9.13 18.33 9.92
N ASP A 72 8.67 19.02 10.96
CA ASP A 72 9.18 18.83 12.33
C ASP A 72 8.92 17.42 12.89
N TRP A 73 7.82 16.78 12.48
CA TRP A 73 7.45 15.42 12.94
C TRP A 73 8.25 14.31 12.25
N TRP A 74 8.93 14.62 11.14
CA TRP A 74 9.86 13.72 10.47
C TRP A 74 10.92 14.50 9.68
N PRO A 75 11.94 15.07 10.34
CA PRO A 75 12.89 15.98 9.69
C PRO A 75 13.62 15.35 8.50
N ALA A 76 13.90 16.14 7.47
CA ALA A 76 14.60 15.67 6.29
C ALA A 76 16.09 15.49 6.57
N ASP A 77 16.61 14.29 6.31
CA ASP A 77 18.05 14.03 6.34
C ASP A 77 18.75 14.96 5.34
N PHE A 78 19.79 15.67 5.82
CA PHE A 78 20.52 16.67 5.02
C PHE A 78 19.64 17.78 4.43
N GLY A 79 18.44 18.00 4.97
CA GLY A 79 17.48 18.97 4.46
C GLY A 79 16.80 18.54 3.15
N HIS A 80 16.84 17.25 2.78
CA HIS A 80 16.27 16.77 1.52
C HIS A 80 15.70 15.33 1.60
N TYR A 81 14.39 15.14 1.35
CA TYR A 81 13.72 13.83 1.39
C TYR A 81 13.98 12.91 0.18
N GLY A 82 14.65 13.42 -0.86
CA GLY A 82 14.96 12.67 -2.09
C GLY A 82 15.42 11.22 -1.87
N PRO A 83 16.44 10.94 -1.03
CA PRO A 83 16.86 9.56 -0.75
C PRO A 83 15.75 8.67 -0.18
N LEU A 84 14.90 9.22 0.70
CA LEU A 84 13.75 8.51 1.27
C LEU A 84 12.69 8.20 0.20
N PHE A 85 12.38 9.16 -0.69
CA PHE A 85 11.43 8.96 -1.78
C PHE A 85 11.93 7.98 -2.84
N ILE A 86 13.22 7.99 -3.16
CA ILE A 86 13.84 6.99 -4.03
C ILE A 86 13.65 5.59 -3.42
N ARG A 87 13.96 5.42 -2.13
CA ARG A 87 13.74 4.14 -1.44
C ARG A 87 12.27 3.74 -1.49
N MET A 88 11.34 4.65 -1.22
CA MET A 88 9.90 4.36 -1.28
C MET A 88 9.47 3.83 -2.64
N ALA A 89 9.87 4.50 -3.72
CA ALA A 89 9.57 4.10 -5.10
C ALA A 89 10.18 2.75 -5.44
N TRP A 90 11.45 2.54 -5.07
CA TRP A 90 12.14 1.26 -5.24
C TRP A 90 11.40 0.12 -4.52
N HIS A 91 11.06 0.28 -3.24
CA HIS A 91 10.34 -0.75 -2.47
C HIS A 91 8.91 -0.99 -2.99
N SER A 92 8.28 0.00 -3.62
CA SER A 92 6.97 -0.17 -4.24
C SER A 92 7.08 -1.11 -5.45
N ALA A 93 8.08 -0.89 -6.31
CA ALA A 93 8.30 -1.69 -7.51
C ALA A 93 8.98 -3.05 -7.24
N GLY A 94 9.84 -3.13 -6.23
CA GLY A 94 10.73 -4.26 -5.95
C GLY A 94 10.03 -5.55 -5.48
N THR A 95 8.72 -5.53 -5.26
CA THR A 95 7.94 -6.74 -4.93
C THR A 95 7.58 -7.59 -6.14
N TYR A 96 7.85 -7.11 -7.35
CA TYR A 96 7.51 -7.78 -8.60
C TYR A 96 8.23 -9.12 -8.78
N ARG A 97 7.52 -10.11 -9.32
CA ARG A 97 8.05 -11.45 -9.63
C ARG A 97 7.67 -11.87 -11.04
N ILE A 98 8.65 -12.32 -11.83
CA ILE A 98 8.45 -12.76 -13.22
C ILE A 98 7.66 -14.07 -13.36
N GLY A 99 7.67 -14.92 -12.31
CA GLY A 99 7.09 -16.27 -12.40
C GLY A 99 5.55 -16.30 -12.47
N ASP A 100 4.89 -15.33 -11.85
CA ASP A 100 3.42 -15.22 -11.85
C ASP A 100 2.93 -13.79 -12.14
N GLY A 101 3.84 -12.86 -12.42
CA GLY A 101 3.54 -11.46 -12.74
C GLY A 101 2.98 -10.64 -11.56
N ARG A 102 2.92 -11.20 -10.35
CA ARG A 102 2.36 -10.49 -9.18
C ARG A 102 3.40 -9.57 -8.54
N GLY A 103 2.89 -8.65 -7.71
CA GLY A 103 3.70 -7.61 -7.06
C GLY A 103 3.94 -6.41 -7.97
N GLY A 104 4.90 -5.58 -7.61
CA GLY A 104 5.20 -4.33 -8.31
C GLY A 104 4.35 -3.14 -7.84
N ALA A 105 4.59 -1.99 -8.48
CA ALA A 105 4.02 -0.70 -8.07
C ALA A 105 2.65 -0.39 -8.70
N GLY A 106 2.21 -1.16 -9.70
CA GLY A 106 1.07 -0.79 -10.56
C GLY A 106 -0.27 -0.66 -9.84
N ALA A 107 -0.46 -1.34 -8.72
CA ALA A 107 -1.68 -1.27 -7.92
C ALA A 107 -1.53 -0.44 -6.62
N GLY A 108 -0.35 0.17 -6.38
CA GLY A 108 -0.11 0.99 -5.18
C GLY A 108 -0.25 0.23 -3.85
N GLN A 109 -0.05 -1.09 -3.85
CA GLN A 109 -0.33 -1.97 -2.69
C GLN A 109 0.55 -1.70 -1.46
N GLN A 110 1.66 -0.94 -1.61
CA GLN A 110 2.53 -0.57 -0.49
C GLN A 110 1.79 0.21 0.63
N ARG A 111 0.63 0.81 0.33
CA ARG A 111 -0.21 1.49 1.34
C ARG A 111 -1.07 0.53 2.18
N PHE A 112 -1.27 -0.71 1.74
CA PHE A 112 -2.11 -1.71 2.40
C PHE A 112 -1.29 -2.80 3.07
N ALA A 113 -1.95 -3.57 3.94
CA ALA A 113 -1.37 -4.79 4.48
C ALA A 113 -1.19 -5.85 3.37
N PRO A 114 -0.17 -6.72 3.43
CA PRO A 114 0.86 -6.75 4.47
C PRO A 114 2.03 -5.78 4.21
N LEU A 115 2.14 -5.24 2.99
CA LEU A 115 3.32 -4.48 2.55
C LEU A 115 3.59 -3.23 3.39
N ASN A 116 2.56 -2.55 3.84
CA ASN A 116 2.71 -1.35 4.68
C ASN A 116 3.41 -1.60 6.02
N SER A 117 3.49 -2.87 6.45
CA SER A 117 4.00 -3.31 7.75
C SER A 117 5.11 -4.36 7.62
N TRP A 118 5.60 -4.62 6.41
CA TRP A 118 6.78 -5.46 6.24
C TRP A 118 8.00 -4.80 6.90
N PRO A 119 8.87 -5.56 7.59
CA PRO A 119 10.06 -5.00 8.24
C PRO A 119 10.96 -4.20 7.29
N ASP A 120 11.04 -4.62 6.03
CA ASP A 120 11.85 -3.93 5.03
C ASP A 120 11.24 -2.60 4.56
N ASN A 121 9.96 -2.36 4.85
CA ASN A 121 9.25 -1.12 4.53
C ASN A 121 9.16 -0.16 5.73
N VAL A 122 9.97 -0.38 6.78
CA VAL A 122 10.04 0.51 7.95
C VAL A 122 10.23 1.96 7.53
N ASN A 123 9.43 2.84 8.15
CA ASN A 123 9.36 4.28 7.95
C ASN A 123 8.87 4.75 6.57
N LEU A 124 8.54 3.84 5.65
CA LEU A 124 7.89 4.23 4.39
C LEU A 124 6.44 4.68 4.60
N ASP A 125 5.85 4.42 5.78
CA ASP A 125 4.60 5.05 6.20
C ASP A 125 4.74 6.58 6.37
N LYS A 126 5.89 7.06 6.82
CA LYS A 126 6.20 8.50 6.88
C LYS A 126 6.46 9.06 5.49
N ALA A 127 7.21 8.31 4.65
CA ALA A 127 7.45 8.70 3.26
C ALA A 127 6.15 8.89 2.45
N ARG A 128 5.13 8.06 2.68
CA ARG A 128 3.80 8.22 2.05
C ARG A 128 2.93 9.33 2.67
N ARG A 129 3.30 9.82 3.86
CA ARG A 129 2.55 10.83 4.60
C ARG A 129 3.03 12.26 4.28
N LEU A 130 4.32 12.42 4.00
CA LEU A 130 4.92 13.64 3.47
C LEU A 130 4.30 14.00 2.11
#